data_AF-A0A535A0W5-F1
#
_entry.id   AF-A0A535A0W5-F1
#
_cell.length_a   1.000
_cell.length_b   1.000
_cell.length_c   1.000
_cell.angle_alpha   90.00
_cell.angle_beta   90.00
_cell.angle_gamma   90.00
#
_symmetry.space_group_name_H-M   'P 1'
#
loop_
_entity.id
_entity.type
_entity.pdbx_description
1 polymer ?
#
loop_
_entity_poly.entity_id
_entity_poly.type
_entity_poly.pdbx_seq_one_letter_code
_entity_poly.pdbx_strand_id
1 'polypeptide(L)'
;MIAGCQPCTTASDCDSGNACTTETCDAGRCVYQPISGCQPCATASDCTDGNACTTESCNAGRCAHDTIGGCEPCTTVSDCDDGNACTTETCNAGRCGHAVVADCTPSPTKPVEICGDCIDNDGDGLVDWEDPDCCEQLIAMQPQRVMLKRPTAKGRNRMRVKAIYSYFTPVGFDPNQHDTSLQISDGAGQVVCATVPAGHWMRPTPRRFSFCDKDGTFAGGLRDGRFVKRKSGRVIFRAVSRKFPNRPLDGTSVKITVRVGNQCSQSTMGLRAKKKALVYP
;
A
#
# COMPACT_ATOMS: atom_id res chain seq x y z
N MET A 1 -54.61 -21.71 48.16
CA MET A 1 -54.36 -20.62 47.18
C MET A 1 -53.04 -20.93 46.53
N ILE A 2 -53.03 -21.24 45.23
CA ILE A 2 -51.79 -21.55 44.51
C ILE A 2 -51.08 -20.21 44.26
N ALA A 3 -49.88 -20.06 44.81
CA ALA A 3 -49.05 -18.87 44.59
C ALA A 3 -48.77 -18.74 43.08
N GLY A 4 -49.10 -17.59 42.49
CA GLY A 4 -48.82 -17.28 41.08
C GLY A 4 -50.03 -17.20 40.13
N CYS A 5 -51.28 -17.34 40.60
CA CYS A 5 -52.47 -17.12 39.77
C CYS A 5 -53.19 -15.83 40.19
N GLN A 6 -52.84 -14.70 39.55
CA GLN A 6 -53.55 -13.42 39.71
C GLN A 6 -54.81 -13.42 38.83
N PRO A 7 -56.02 -13.24 39.41
CA PRO A 7 -57.25 -13.08 38.63
C PRO A 7 -57.32 -11.70 37.99
N CYS A 8 -57.94 -11.60 36.81
CA CYS A 8 -58.06 -10.36 36.06
C CYS A 8 -59.38 -10.29 35.26
N THR A 9 -59.76 -9.08 34.88
CA THR A 9 -60.84 -8.82 33.92
C THR A 9 -60.33 -8.11 32.66
N THR A 10 -59.22 -7.41 32.78
CA THR A 10 -58.55 -6.67 31.70
C THR A 10 -57.03 -6.82 31.82
N ALA A 11 -56.29 -6.49 30.76
CA ALA A 11 -54.83 -6.53 30.76
C ALA A 11 -54.19 -5.58 31.80
N SER A 12 -54.85 -4.45 32.13
CA SER A 12 -54.35 -3.52 33.14
C SER A 12 -54.39 -4.09 34.56
N ASP A 13 -55.19 -5.13 34.80
CA ASP A 13 -55.22 -5.84 36.09
C ASP A 13 -53.99 -6.75 36.27
N CYS A 14 -53.13 -6.86 35.26
CA CYS A 14 -52.01 -7.81 35.19
C CYS A 14 -50.62 -7.15 35.19
N ASP A 15 -50.48 -5.97 35.81
CA ASP A 15 -49.17 -5.33 35.92
C ASP A 15 -48.20 -6.20 36.78
N SER A 16 -47.15 -6.72 36.14
CA SER A 16 -46.09 -7.47 36.83
C SER A 16 -45.02 -6.59 37.46
N GLY A 17 -45.05 -5.28 37.18
CA GLY A 17 -43.96 -4.37 37.48
C GLY A 17 -42.70 -4.59 36.63
N ASN A 18 -42.72 -5.53 35.66
CA ASN A 18 -41.62 -5.76 34.73
C ASN A 18 -41.94 -5.12 33.38
N ALA A 19 -41.20 -4.08 33.03
CA ALA A 19 -41.38 -3.41 31.75
C ALA A 19 -41.08 -4.31 30.53
N CYS A 20 -40.37 -5.42 30.71
CA CYS A 20 -39.99 -6.36 29.64
C CYS A 20 -40.95 -7.54 29.45
N THR A 21 -42.17 -7.45 29.99
CA THR A 21 -43.24 -8.41 29.71
C THR A 21 -44.43 -7.72 29.06
N THR A 22 -45.13 -8.45 28.19
CA THR A 22 -46.44 -8.06 27.69
C THR A 22 -47.49 -8.75 28.53
N GLU A 23 -48.38 -7.95 29.11
CA GLU A 23 -49.39 -8.43 30.04
C GLU A 23 -50.73 -8.59 29.36
N THR A 24 -51.30 -9.78 29.51
CA THR A 24 -52.61 -10.12 28.93
C THR A 24 -53.47 -10.83 29.97
N CYS A 25 -54.77 -10.56 29.92
CA CYS A 25 -55.75 -11.31 30.70
C CYS A 25 -56.35 -12.41 29.82
N ASP A 26 -55.90 -13.64 29.98
CA ASP A 26 -56.39 -14.80 29.24
C ASP A 26 -57.23 -15.69 30.15
N ALA A 27 -58.49 -15.92 29.74
CA ALA A 27 -59.46 -16.72 30.50
C ALA A 27 -59.58 -16.33 32.00
N GLY A 28 -59.50 -15.03 32.31
CA GLY A 28 -59.59 -14.49 33.68
C GLY A 28 -58.32 -14.67 34.52
N ARG A 29 -57.19 -14.98 33.89
CA ARG A 29 -55.87 -15.14 34.53
C ARG A 29 -54.82 -14.31 33.82
N CYS A 30 -53.92 -13.73 34.60
CA CYS A 30 -52.80 -12.99 34.05
C CYS A 30 -51.78 -13.91 33.37
N VAL A 31 -51.39 -13.55 32.16
CA VAL A 31 -50.35 -14.19 31.37
C VAL A 31 -49.29 -13.14 31.04
N TYR A 32 -48.05 -13.48 31.38
CA TYR A 32 -46.86 -12.62 31.27
C TYR A 32 -45.96 -13.15 30.16
N GLN A 33 -45.88 -12.47 29.02
CA GLN A 33 -45.03 -12.91 27.90
C GLN A 33 -43.75 -12.06 27.81
N PRO A 34 -42.55 -12.66 27.93
CA PRO A 34 -41.30 -11.92 27.79
C PRO A 34 -41.15 -11.29 26.40
N ILE A 35 -40.69 -10.05 26.34
CA ILE A 35 -40.32 -9.36 25.11
C ILE A 35 -38.89 -9.77 24.74
N SER A 36 -38.70 -10.36 23.57
CA SER A 36 -37.39 -10.81 23.10
C SER A 36 -36.41 -9.64 22.98
N GLY A 37 -35.21 -9.78 23.53
CA GLY A 37 -34.16 -8.74 23.51
C GLY A 37 -34.40 -7.57 24.47
N CYS A 38 -35.46 -7.59 25.29
CA CYS A 38 -35.70 -6.54 26.27
C CYS A 38 -34.92 -6.79 27.56
N GLN A 39 -34.17 -5.78 28.01
CA GLN A 39 -33.50 -5.76 29.30
C GLN A 39 -34.20 -4.77 30.25
N PRO A 40 -34.69 -5.21 31.41
CA PRO A 40 -35.30 -4.32 32.38
C PRO A 40 -34.22 -3.50 33.10
N CYS A 41 -34.54 -2.25 33.46
CA CYS A 41 -33.62 -1.33 34.13
C CYS A 41 -34.35 -0.41 35.11
N ALA A 42 -33.62 0.08 36.11
CA ALA A 42 -34.06 1.19 36.94
C ALA A 42 -33.34 2.49 36.56
N THR A 43 -32.10 2.37 36.08
CA THR A 43 -31.20 3.46 35.74
C THR A 43 -30.40 3.13 34.49
N ALA A 44 -29.80 4.14 33.85
CA ALA A 44 -28.95 3.94 32.68
C ALA A 44 -27.76 3.02 32.93
N SER A 45 -27.21 2.98 34.15
CA SER A 45 -26.08 2.08 34.50
C SER A 45 -26.45 0.60 34.42
N ASP A 46 -27.74 0.26 34.58
CA ASP A 46 -28.22 -1.11 34.44
C ASP A 46 -28.23 -1.58 32.98
N CYS A 47 -27.99 -0.68 32.03
CA CYS A 47 -28.04 -0.93 30.59
C CYS A 47 -26.67 -1.08 29.93
N THR A 48 -25.57 -1.17 30.68
CA THR A 48 -24.23 -1.26 30.08
C THR A 48 -24.09 -2.48 29.15
N ASP A 49 -23.95 -2.27 27.84
CA ASP A 49 -23.73 -3.32 26.83
C ASP A 49 -22.25 -3.66 26.59
N GLY A 50 -21.34 -2.91 27.23
CA GLY A 50 -19.91 -3.05 27.08
C GLY A 50 -19.35 -2.43 25.79
N ASN A 51 -20.19 -1.76 24.99
CA ASN A 51 -19.77 -1.02 23.83
C ASN A 51 -19.48 0.44 24.23
N ALA A 52 -18.24 0.87 24.09
CA ALA A 52 -17.90 2.25 24.38
C ALA A 52 -18.59 3.24 23.43
N CYS A 53 -19.02 2.81 22.24
CA CYS A 53 -19.63 3.66 21.21
C CYS A 53 -21.17 3.75 21.26
N THR A 54 -21.78 3.32 22.36
CA THR A 54 -23.20 3.53 22.65
C THR A 54 -23.38 4.46 23.83
N THR A 55 -24.53 5.15 23.87
CA THR A 55 -25.02 5.86 25.04
C THR A 55 -26.18 5.08 25.61
N GLU A 56 -26.06 4.78 26.90
CA GLU A 56 -27.03 3.96 27.62
C GLU A 56 -28.14 4.78 28.25
N SER A 57 -29.38 4.33 28.06
CA SER A 57 -30.54 4.97 28.67
C SER A 57 -31.54 3.93 29.17
N CYS A 58 -32.23 4.28 30.25
CA CYS A 58 -33.33 3.50 30.78
C CYS A 58 -34.64 4.24 30.51
N ASN A 59 -35.36 3.82 29.47
CA ASN A 59 -36.58 4.47 29.01
C ASN A 59 -37.79 3.61 29.42
N ALA A 60 -38.60 4.13 30.35
CA ALA A 60 -39.77 3.44 30.88
C ALA A 60 -39.46 2.01 31.37
N GLY A 61 -38.35 1.83 32.07
CA GLY A 61 -37.92 0.54 32.61
C GLY A 61 -37.29 -0.42 31.60
N ARG A 62 -37.02 0.02 30.36
CA ARG A 62 -36.35 -0.77 29.31
C ARG A 62 -35.04 -0.10 28.87
N CYS A 63 -34.02 -0.92 28.67
CA CYS A 63 -32.76 -0.42 28.13
C CYS A 63 -32.86 0.01 26.67
N ALA A 64 -32.16 1.09 26.35
CA ALA A 64 -31.92 1.55 25.00
C ALA A 64 -30.45 1.98 24.85
N HIS A 65 -29.85 1.55 23.73
CA HIS A 65 -28.44 1.72 23.39
C HIS A 65 -28.35 2.56 22.12
N ASP A 66 -28.06 3.86 22.26
CA ASP A 66 -28.01 4.76 21.11
C ASP A 66 -26.58 4.88 20.58
N THR A 67 -26.38 4.66 19.28
CA THR A 67 -25.05 4.73 18.68
C THR A 67 -24.53 6.17 18.63
N ILE A 68 -23.28 6.35 19.01
CA ILE A 68 -22.58 7.64 18.91
C ILE A 68 -22.04 7.78 17.49
N GLY A 69 -22.56 8.74 16.73
CA GLY A 69 -22.14 8.98 15.35
C GLY A 69 -20.64 9.29 15.25
N GLY A 70 -19.95 8.58 14.34
CA GLY A 70 -18.51 8.73 14.13
C GLY A 70 -17.63 8.12 15.22
N CYS A 71 -18.19 7.35 16.16
CA CYS A 71 -17.40 6.63 17.15
C CYS A 71 -16.91 5.30 16.59
N GLU A 72 -15.62 5.04 16.78
CA GLU A 72 -14.98 3.76 16.46
C GLU A 72 -14.50 3.08 17.76
N PRO A 73 -14.92 1.83 18.01
CA PRO A 73 -14.53 1.09 19.22
C PRO A 73 -13.12 0.51 19.08
N CYS A 74 -12.36 0.51 20.19
CA CYS A 74 -11.00 0.00 20.22
C CYS A 74 -10.68 -0.73 21.52
N THR A 75 -9.71 -1.64 21.45
CA THR A 75 -9.09 -2.27 22.62
C THR A 75 -7.64 -1.85 22.81
N THR A 76 -7.00 -1.49 21.71
CA THR A 76 -5.61 -1.04 21.63
C THR A 76 -5.49 0.15 20.68
N VAL A 77 -4.38 0.88 20.78
CA VAL A 77 -4.11 2.02 19.89
C VAL A 77 -4.05 1.61 18.42
N SER A 78 -3.58 0.39 18.11
CA SER A 78 -3.50 -0.12 16.74
C SER A 78 -4.85 -0.38 16.10
N ASP A 79 -5.92 -0.52 16.88
CA ASP A 79 -7.28 -0.68 16.35
C ASP A 79 -7.80 0.64 15.74
N CYS A 80 -7.15 1.77 16.03
CA CYS A 80 -7.55 3.11 15.59
C CYS A 80 -6.73 3.63 14.40
N ASP A 81 -5.95 2.78 13.73
CA ASP A 81 -5.15 3.22 12.60
C ASP A 81 -6.03 3.67 11.42
N ASP A 82 -6.15 4.99 11.23
CA ASP A 82 -6.88 5.62 10.13
C ASP A 82 -6.04 5.71 8.85
N GLY A 83 -4.81 5.19 8.88
CA GLY A 83 -3.85 5.24 7.78
C GLY A 83 -3.26 6.64 7.54
N ASN A 84 -3.52 7.62 8.40
CA ASN A 84 -3.01 8.97 8.28
C ASN A 84 -1.76 9.16 9.13
N ALA A 85 -0.60 9.27 8.48
CA ALA A 85 0.67 9.50 9.16
C ALA A 85 0.76 10.84 9.93
N CYS A 86 -0.19 11.75 9.73
CA CYS A 86 -0.27 13.04 10.44
C CYS A 86 -1.24 13.07 11.63
N THR A 87 -1.87 11.96 11.97
CA THR A 87 -2.60 11.79 13.21
C THR A 87 -1.81 10.92 14.18
N THR A 88 -1.95 11.22 15.46
CA THR A 88 -1.55 10.30 16.54
C THR A 88 -2.80 9.61 17.03
N GLU A 89 -2.76 8.30 16.95
CA GLU A 89 -3.86 7.45 17.35
C GLU A 89 -3.88 7.21 18.85
N THR A 90 -5.07 7.25 19.42
CA THR A 90 -5.30 6.97 20.83
C THR A 90 -6.53 6.08 20.98
N CYS A 91 -6.43 5.12 21.89
CA CYS A 91 -7.60 4.36 22.33
C CYS A 91 -7.87 4.75 23.78
N ASN A 92 -8.90 5.56 24.02
CA ASN A 92 -9.25 6.05 25.35
C ASN A 92 -10.67 5.64 25.71
N ALA A 93 -10.83 4.97 26.85
CA ALA A 93 -12.10 4.42 27.32
C ALA A 93 -12.84 3.58 26.25
N GLY A 94 -12.08 2.85 25.42
CA GLY A 94 -12.62 2.00 24.36
C GLY A 94 -13.06 2.74 23.09
N ARG A 95 -12.73 4.04 22.95
CA ARG A 95 -13.03 4.86 21.76
C ARG A 95 -11.75 5.34 21.09
N CYS A 96 -11.74 5.32 19.76
CA CYS A 96 -10.67 5.90 18.98
C CYS A 96 -10.67 7.43 19.05
N GLY A 97 -9.47 7.98 19.11
CA GLY A 97 -9.22 9.41 19.00
C GLY A 97 -8.04 9.66 18.08
N HIS A 98 -8.30 10.39 17.00
CA HIS A 98 -7.34 10.78 15.98
C HIS A 98 -6.90 12.23 16.24
N ALA A 99 -5.75 12.44 16.87
CA ALA A 99 -5.27 13.78 17.19
C ALA A 99 -4.27 14.25 16.11
N VAL A 100 -4.56 15.36 15.44
CA VAL A 100 -3.64 15.94 14.47
C VAL A 100 -2.35 16.37 15.19
N VAL A 101 -1.21 15.95 14.66
CA VAL A 101 0.10 16.35 15.19
C VAL A 101 0.37 17.81 14.79
N ALA A 102 0.66 18.68 15.76
CA ALA A 102 1.00 20.08 15.50
C ALA A 102 2.25 20.18 14.60
N ASP A 103 2.22 21.04 13.59
CA ASP A 103 3.20 21.13 12.49
C ASP A 103 3.32 19.88 11.60
N CYS A 104 2.54 18.83 11.86
CA CYS A 104 2.19 17.86 10.82
C CYS A 104 1.04 18.47 10.04
N THR A 105 1.36 19.25 9.03
CA THR A 105 0.38 19.54 8.01
C THR A 105 0.00 18.20 7.39
N PRO A 106 -1.24 17.68 7.52
CA PRO A 106 -1.69 16.71 6.55
C PRO A 106 -1.60 17.44 5.22
N SER A 107 -0.56 17.15 4.43
CA SER A 107 -0.42 17.82 3.16
C SER A 107 -1.68 17.41 2.38
N PRO A 108 -2.55 18.35 1.96
CA PRO A 108 -3.73 17.99 1.17
C PRO A 108 -3.34 17.44 -0.21
N THR A 109 -2.04 17.36 -0.48
CA THR A 109 -1.39 16.58 -1.52
C THR A 109 0.01 16.24 -0.98
N LYS A 110 0.35 14.96 -0.73
CA LYS A 110 1.76 14.53 -0.96
C LYS A 110 2.11 15.18 -2.32
N PRO A 111 3.21 15.94 -2.47
CA PRO A 111 3.54 16.45 -3.80
C PRO A 111 3.47 15.24 -4.74
N VAL A 112 2.77 15.35 -5.87
CA VAL A 112 2.60 14.17 -6.72
C VAL A 112 3.95 13.87 -7.33
N GLU A 113 4.45 12.65 -7.16
CA GLU A 113 5.67 12.23 -7.82
C GLU A 113 5.52 12.39 -9.34
N ILE A 114 6.43 13.14 -9.97
CA ILE A 114 6.40 13.36 -11.42
C ILE A 114 7.21 12.26 -12.07
N CYS A 115 6.52 11.17 -12.40
CA CYS A 115 7.17 9.99 -12.95
C CYS A 115 7.97 10.26 -14.23
N GLY A 116 9.28 10.01 -14.16
CA GLY A 116 10.21 9.99 -15.29
C GLY A 116 11.12 11.22 -15.42
N ASP A 117 11.17 12.10 -14.42
CA ASP A 117 12.05 13.27 -14.39
C ASP A 117 13.38 13.04 -13.62
N CYS A 118 13.54 11.87 -12.98
CA CYS A 118 14.71 11.49 -12.18
C CYS A 118 14.90 12.30 -10.89
N ILE A 119 13.84 12.88 -10.35
CA ILE A 119 13.81 13.65 -9.12
C ILE A 119 12.81 13.01 -8.16
N ASP A 120 13.15 13.00 -6.87
CA ASP A 120 12.18 12.72 -5.80
C ASP A 120 11.36 14.00 -5.60
N ASN A 121 10.22 14.12 -6.27
CA ASN A 121 9.40 15.33 -6.24
C ASN A 121 8.55 15.41 -4.97
N ASP A 122 8.29 14.27 -4.34
CA ASP A 122 7.40 14.16 -3.19
C ASP A 122 8.10 14.06 -1.82
N GLY A 123 9.41 13.84 -1.85
CA GLY A 123 10.30 13.87 -0.71
C GLY A 123 10.30 12.60 0.12
N ASP A 124 9.76 11.48 -0.38
CA ASP A 124 9.68 10.22 0.36
C ASP A 124 10.97 9.37 0.29
N GLY A 125 11.96 9.82 -0.49
CA GLY A 125 13.25 9.17 -0.67
C GLY A 125 13.28 8.12 -1.79
N LEU A 126 12.18 7.92 -2.52
CA LEU A 126 12.10 7.14 -3.74
C LEU A 126 12.08 8.07 -4.96
N VAL A 127 12.40 7.52 -6.14
CA VAL A 127 12.54 8.32 -7.37
C VAL A 127 11.89 7.56 -8.52
N ASP A 128 11.02 8.24 -9.25
CA ASP A 128 10.23 7.74 -10.39
C ASP A 128 9.76 6.28 -10.20
N TRP A 129 10.18 5.37 -11.07
CA TRP A 129 9.70 4.00 -11.17
C TRP A 129 10.18 3.10 -10.03
N GLU A 130 11.00 3.60 -9.11
CA GLU A 130 11.27 2.95 -7.83
C GLU A 130 10.26 3.33 -6.73
N ASP A 131 9.49 4.39 -6.96
CA ASP A 131 8.36 4.87 -6.18
C ASP A 131 7.07 4.07 -6.48
N PRO A 132 6.33 3.61 -5.45
CA PRO A 132 5.00 3.02 -5.60
C PRO A 132 4.00 3.90 -6.37
N ASP A 133 4.07 5.23 -6.25
CA ASP A 133 3.16 6.19 -6.89
C ASP A 133 3.36 6.25 -8.42
N CYS A 134 4.50 5.77 -8.92
CA CYS A 134 4.80 5.68 -10.36
C CYS A 134 4.74 4.28 -10.95
N CYS A 135 4.65 3.24 -10.12
CA CYS A 135 4.75 1.87 -10.58
C CYS A 135 3.50 1.04 -10.33
N GLU A 136 2.69 0.87 -11.38
CA GLU A 136 1.42 0.14 -11.30
C GLU A 136 1.60 -1.40 -11.29
N GLN A 137 2.50 -1.95 -12.12
CA GLN A 137 2.72 -3.40 -12.22
C GLN A 137 4.15 -3.80 -11.87
N LEU A 138 4.33 -4.39 -10.69
CA LEU A 138 5.61 -4.93 -10.25
C LEU A 138 5.87 -6.32 -10.83
N ILE A 139 7.05 -6.48 -11.45
CA ILE A 139 7.54 -7.76 -11.99
C ILE A 139 8.85 -8.11 -11.28
N ALA A 140 8.95 -9.33 -10.76
CA ALA A 140 10.21 -9.82 -10.20
C ALA A 140 11.27 -10.02 -11.31
N MET A 141 12.28 -9.17 -11.31
CA MET A 141 13.47 -9.32 -12.17
C MET A 141 14.39 -10.42 -11.62
N GLN A 142 15.04 -11.19 -12.50
CA GLN A 142 16.19 -12.00 -12.11
C GLN A 142 17.48 -11.46 -12.73
N PRO A 143 18.36 -10.78 -11.97
CA PRO A 143 19.64 -10.33 -12.49
C PRO A 143 20.48 -11.54 -12.90
N GLN A 144 21.21 -11.40 -14.01
CA GLN A 144 22.12 -12.44 -14.51
C GLN A 144 23.57 -12.00 -14.56
N ARG A 145 23.83 -10.75 -14.97
CA ARG A 145 25.15 -10.11 -14.90
C ARG A 145 25.00 -8.61 -14.72
N VAL A 146 25.61 -8.04 -13.69
CA VAL A 146 25.69 -6.59 -13.48
C VAL A 146 27.15 -6.20 -13.31
N MET A 147 27.53 -5.03 -13.82
CA MET A 147 28.85 -4.45 -13.59
C MET A 147 28.70 -2.95 -13.51
N LEU A 148 29.07 -2.36 -12.38
CA LEU A 148 29.14 -0.92 -12.15
C LEU A 148 30.60 -0.55 -11.94
N LYS A 149 31.21 0.12 -12.93
CA LYS A 149 32.59 0.57 -12.81
C LYS A 149 32.64 1.74 -11.83
N ARG A 150 33.60 1.71 -10.89
CA ARG A 150 33.80 2.83 -9.97
C ARG A 150 34.15 4.10 -10.75
N PRO A 151 33.60 5.27 -10.37
CA PRO A 151 34.00 6.54 -10.96
C PRO A 151 35.51 6.72 -10.87
N THR A 152 36.14 7.15 -11.97
CA THR A 152 37.57 7.47 -11.99
C THR A 152 37.74 8.94 -12.36
N ALA A 153 38.75 9.62 -11.80
CA ALA A 153 39.03 11.04 -12.06
C ALA A 153 39.17 11.40 -13.56
N LYS A 154 39.44 10.42 -14.44
CA LYS A 154 39.55 10.58 -15.90
C LYS A 154 38.25 10.28 -16.67
N GLY A 155 37.08 10.31 -16.02
CA GLY A 155 35.76 10.40 -16.68
C GLY A 155 35.23 9.16 -17.40
N ARG A 156 35.87 7.98 -17.30
CA ARG A 156 35.36 6.75 -17.93
C ARG A 156 34.57 5.89 -16.93
N ASN A 157 33.30 6.20 -16.75
CA ASN A 157 32.37 5.38 -15.97
C ASN A 157 31.64 4.43 -16.93
N ARG A 158 31.36 3.19 -16.50
CA ARG A 158 30.63 2.24 -17.34
C ARG A 158 29.79 1.30 -16.51
N MET A 159 28.55 1.12 -16.95
CA MET A 159 27.62 0.12 -16.46
C MET A 159 27.36 -0.93 -17.53
N ARG A 160 27.13 -2.17 -17.08
CA ARG A 160 26.51 -3.23 -17.87
C ARG A 160 25.46 -3.93 -17.03
N VAL A 161 24.27 -4.13 -17.59
CA VAL A 161 23.18 -4.88 -16.98
C VAL A 161 22.74 -5.97 -17.95
N LYS A 162 22.53 -7.17 -17.42
CA LYS A 162 21.87 -8.29 -18.08
C LYS A 162 20.96 -8.95 -17.05
N ALA A 163 19.68 -9.03 -17.35
CA ALA A 163 18.70 -9.64 -16.48
C ALA A 163 17.66 -10.40 -17.28
N ILE A 164 17.00 -11.35 -16.63
CA ILE A 164 15.68 -11.79 -17.05
C ILE A 164 14.74 -10.71 -16.56
N TYR A 165 14.16 -9.98 -17.50
CA TYR A 165 13.15 -8.94 -17.23
C TYR A 165 11.87 -9.59 -16.68
N SER A 166 11.47 -10.70 -17.28
CA SER A 166 10.30 -11.47 -16.86
C SER A 166 10.41 -12.91 -17.34
N TYR A 167 9.82 -13.86 -16.61
CA TYR A 167 9.77 -15.27 -17.01
C TYR A 167 8.75 -15.55 -18.12
N PHE A 168 7.74 -14.70 -18.25
CA PHE A 168 6.71 -14.71 -19.30
C PHE A 168 6.62 -13.33 -19.94
N THR A 169 6.20 -13.23 -21.20
CA THR A 169 6.05 -11.92 -21.86
C THR A 169 4.82 -11.24 -21.28
N PRO A 170 4.97 -10.11 -20.58
CA PRO A 170 3.82 -9.44 -19.97
C PRO A 170 2.85 -8.91 -21.04
N VAL A 171 1.57 -8.81 -20.70
CA VAL A 171 0.55 -8.22 -21.57
C VAL A 171 0.89 -6.76 -21.83
N GLY A 172 0.82 -6.29 -23.08
CA GLY A 172 1.20 -4.90 -23.41
C GLY A 172 2.70 -4.61 -23.42
N PHE A 173 3.57 -5.61 -23.24
CA PHE A 173 5.02 -5.41 -23.35
C PHE A 173 5.44 -5.08 -24.80
N ASP A 174 5.69 -3.80 -25.07
CA ASP A 174 6.25 -3.32 -26.34
C ASP A 174 7.15 -2.08 -26.19
N PRO A 175 8.49 -2.24 -26.21
CA PRO A 175 9.44 -1.12 -26.19
C PRO A 175 9.35 -0.17 -27.40
N ASN A 176 8.68 -0.56 -28.49
CA ASN A 176 8.46 0.33 -29.64
C ASN A 176 7.26 1.27 -29.45
N GLN A 177 6.40 0.98 -28.46
CA GLN A 177 5.22 1.79 -28.14
C GLN A 177 5.38 2.53 -26.81
N HIS A 178 6.25 2.04 -25.93
CA HIS A 178 6.43 2.60 -24.60
C HIS A 178 7.89 2.91 -24.29
N ASP A 179 8.10 4.04 -23.63
CA ASP A 179 9.40 4.45 -23.13
C ASP A 179 9.94 3.44 -22.13
N THR A 180 11.25 3.19 -22.23
CA THR A 180 11.96 2.27 -21.36
C THR A 180 12.85 3.03 -20.39
N SER A 181 12.60 2.88 -19.09
CA SER A 181 13.41 3.49 -18.04
C SER A 181 14.31 2.45 -17.39
N LEU A 182 15.55 2.81 -17.08
CA LEU A 182 16.47 2.02 -16.28
C LEU A 182 16.94 2.86 -15.09
N GLN A 183 16.58 2.39 -13.91
CA GLN A 183 16.92 2.98 -12.63
C GLN A 183 17.77 2.00 -11.81
N ILE A 184 18.75 2.55 -11.09
CA ILE A 184 19.54 1.83 -10.09
C ILE A 184 19.71 2.75 -8.90
N SER A 185 19.34 2.30 -7.71
CA SER A 185 19.57 2.98 -6.44
C SER A 185 20.42 2.13 -5.49
N ASP A 186 20.98 2.79 -4.48
CA ASP A 186 21.63 2.17 -3.32
C ASP A 186 21.12 2.82 -2.02
N GLY A 187 21.75 2.53 -0.87
CA GLY A 187 21.33 3.08 0.43
C GLY A 187 21.40 4.60 0.55
N ALA A 188 22.06 5.29 -0.37
CA ALA A 188 22.15 6.75 -0.45
C ALA A 188 21.26 7.35 -1.56
N GLY A 189 20.34 6.57 -2.14
CA GLY A 189 19.38 7.01 -3.17
C GLY A 189 19.78 6.64 -4.61
N GLN A 190 19.38 7.45 -5.58
CA GLN A 190 19.54 7.13 -7.01
C GLN A 190 21.00 7.20 -7.51
N VAL A 191 21.41 6.19 -8.28
CA VAL A 191 22.77 6.04 -8.86
C VAL A 191 22.75 6.15 -10.39
N VAL A 192 21.70 5.60 -11.01
CA VAL A 192 21.46 5.60 -12.46
C VAL A 192 20.00 5.94 -12.68
N CYS A 193 19.69 6.95 -13.48
CA CYS A 193 18.35 7.17 -13.98
C CYS A 193 18.45 7.55 -15.45
N ALA A 194 17.79 6.78 -16.32
CA ALA A 194 17.82 6.99 -17.75
C ALA A 194 16.54 6.47 -18.40
N THR A 195 15.95 7.29 -19.25
CA THR A 195 14.80 6.94 -20.07
C THR A 195 15.22 6.88 -21.53
N VAL A 196 14.74 5.87 -22.24
CA VAL A 196 14.92 5.70 -23.68
C VAL A 196 13.55 5.80 -24.35
N PRO A 197 13.29 6.86 -25.13
CA PRO A 197 12.01 7.05 -25.78
C PRO A 197 11.67 5.91 -26.75
N ALA A 198 10.39 5.52 -26.82
CA ALA A 198 9.88 4.44 -27.65
C ALA A 198 10.30 4.57 -29.13
N GLY A 199 10.31 5.80 -29.65
CA GLY A 199 10.68 6.12 -31.03
C GLY A 199 12.13 5.77 -31.40
N HIS A 200 13.02 5.57 -30.41
CA HIS A 200 14.40 5.16 -30.64
C HIS A 200 14.63 3.65 -30.56
N TRP A 201 13.59 2.88 -30.23
CA TRP A 201 13.65 1.43 -30.26
C TRP A 201 13.41 0.90 -31.67
N MET A 202 14.28 0.00 -32.10
CA MET A 202 14.13 -0.73 -33.36
C MET A 202 13.71 -2.16 -33.09
N ARG A 203 12.86 -2.71 -33.95
CA ARG A 203 12.45 -4.11 -33.93
C ARG A 203 13.01 -4.89 -35.13
N PRO A 204 14.32 -5.20 -35.16
CA PRO A 204 14.94 -5.89 -36.30
C PRO A 204 14.42 -7.31 -36.52
N THR A 205 13.81 -7.93 -35.51
CA THR A 205 13.11 -9.21 -35.63
C THR A 205 11.89 -9.22 -34.73
N PRO A 206 10.90 -10.10 -34.96
CA PRO A 206 9.70 -10.17 -34.10
C PRO A 206 9.97 -10.41 -32.61
N ARG A 207 11.14 -10.97 -32.28
CA ARG A 207 11.58 -11.35 -30.93
C ARG A 207 12.67 -10.45 -30.34
N ARG A 208 13.12 -9.41 -31.05
CA ARG A 208 14.22 -8.55 -30.61
C ARG A 208 13.84 -7.09 -30.74
N PHE A 209 13.98 -6.36 -29.64
CA PHE A 209 13.91 -4.91 -29.57
C PHE A 209 15.30 -4.39 -29.22
N SER A 210 15.76 -3.31 -29.84
CA SER A 210 17.03 -2.69 -29.49
C SER A 210 17.12 -1.23 -29.86
N PHE A 211 17.86 -0.47 -29.08
CA PHE A 211 18.32 0.87 -29.44
C PHE A 211 19.85 0.93 -29.43
N CYS A 212 20.40 1.92 -30.11
CA CYS A 212 21.81 2.27 -30.02
C CYS A 212 21.96 3.78 -30.04
N ASP A 213 22.54 4.33 -28.97
CA ASP A 213 22.83 5.76 -28.82
C ASP A 213 24.34 5.97 -28.87
N LYS A 214 24.86 6.12 -30.09
CA LYS A 214 26.30 6.28 -30.33
C LYS A 214 26.81 7.66 -29.96
N ASP A 215 25.95 8.66 -29.87
CA ASP A 215 26.35 10.03 -29.61
C ASP A 215 25.97 10.45 -28.17
N GLY A 216 25.06 9.71 -27.54
CA GLY A 216 24.60 9.95 -26.18
C GLY A 216 23.53 11.04 -26.13
N THR A 217 22.70 11.15 -27.18
CA THR A 217 21.79 12.27 -27.39
C THR A 217 20.39 12.02 -26.84
N PHE A 218 19.97 10.77 -26.65
CA PHE A 218 18.57 10.46 -26.32
C PHE A 218 18.38 9.40 -25.23
N ALA A 219 19.41 8.64 -24.86
CA ALA A 219 19.27 7.49 -23.95
C ALA A 219 19.81 7.76 -22.53
N GLY A 220 19.88 9.03 -22.11
CA GLY A 220 20.28 9.41 -20.75
C GLY A 220 21.66 8.86 -20.32
N GLY A 221 22.61 8.65 -21.25
CA GLY A 221 23.91 8.06 -20.94
C GLY A 221 24.01 6.54 -21.11
N LEU A 222 22.91 5.86 -21.46
CA LEU A 222 22.96 4.54 -22.07
C LEU A 222 23.53 4.63 -23.49
N ARG A 223 24.17 3.56 -23.94
CA ARG A 223 24.80 3.47 -25.27
C ARG A 223 24.12 2.43 -26.15
N ASP A 224 23.73 1.32 -25.56
CA ASP A 224 23.12 0.19 -26.26
C ASP A 224 22.22 -0.54 -25.28
N GLY A 225 21.06 -0.96 -25.76
CA GLY A 225 20.20 -1.85 -25.03
C GLY A 225 19.35 -2.71 -25.94
N ARG A 226 18.89 -3.84 -25.39
CA ARG A 226 18.01 -4.77 -26.10
C ARG A 226 17.16 -5.61 -25.18
N PHE A 227 15.94 -5.89 -25.65
CA PHE A 227 15.10 -6.96 -25.15
C PHE A 227 15.08 -8.11 -26.16
N VAL A 228 15.14 -9.35 -25.66
CA VAL A 228 15.03 -10.56 -26.47
C VAL A 228 13.96 -11.47 -25.89
N LYS A 229 12.85 -11.64 -26.63
CA LYS A 229 11.78 -12.59 -26.33
C LYS A 229 12.22 -14.00 -26.73
N ARG A 230 12.24 -14.92 -25.77
CA ARG A 230 12.52 -16.34 -26.01
C ARG A 230 11.23 -17.03 -26.47
N LYS A 231 11.38 -18.20 -27.12
CA LYS A 231 10.22 -19.04 -27.49
C LYS A 231 9.40 -19.47 -26.26
N SER A 232 10.04 -19.58 -25.10
CA SER A 232 9.40 -19.89 -23.82
C SER A 232 8.63 -18.73 -23.17
N GLY A 233 8.45 -17.59 -23.87
CA GLY A 233 7.85 -16.37 -23.30
C GLY A 233 8.81 -15.51 -22.47
N ARG A 234 9.90 -16.06 -21.94
CA ARG A 234 10.91 -15.31 -21.16
C ARG A 234 11.51 -14.13 -21.91
N VAL A 235 11.58 -12.97 -21.25
CA VAL A 235 12.18 -11.74 -21.80
C VAL A 235 13.53 -11.46 -21.15
N ILE A 236 14.56 -11.29 -21.97
CA ILE A 236 15.91 -10.96 -21.49
C ILE A 236 16.25 -9.52 -21.83
N PHE A 237 16.54 -8.72 -20.82
CA PHE A 237 17.03 -7.35 -20.96
C PHE A 237 18.56 -7.30 -20.91
N ARG A 238 19.14 -6.40 -21.70
CA ARG A 238 20.55 -6.02 -21.62
C ARG A 238 20.68 -4.53 -21.88
N ALA A 239 21.53 -3.87 -21.11
CA ALA A 239 21.92 -2.49 -21.36
C ALA A 239 23.40 -2.25 -21.02
N VAL A 240 24.00 -1.29 -21.72
CA VAL A 240 25.37 -0.83 -21.51
C VAL A 240 25.39 0.68 -21.53
N SER A 241 26.09 1.29 -20.56
CA SER A 241 26.22 2.74 -20.51
C SER A 241 27.55 3.27 -21.05
N ARG A 242 27.56 4.58 -21.29
CA ARG A 242 28.76 5.38 -21.55
C ARG A 242 29.24 6.16 -20.33
N LYS A 243 28.32 6.66 -19.48
CA LYS A 243 28.62 7.63 -18.42
C LYS A 243 28.23 7.21 -17.00
N PHE A 244 27.60 6.06 -16.79
CA PHE A 244 27.17 5.60 -15.46
C PHE A 244 28.23 4.80 -14.68
N PRO A 245 28.20 4.81 -13.33
CA PRO A 245 27.25 5.52 -12.46
C PRO A 245 27.52 7.03 -12.34
N ASN A 246 26.50 7.82 -11.97
CA ASN A 246 26.58 9.28 -11.84
C ASN A 246 27.32 9.72 -10.56
N ARG A 247 27.23 8.90 -9.51
CA ARG A 247 27.98 9.06 -8.25
C ARG A 247 28.63 7.74 -7.84
N PRO A 248 29.58 7.75 -6.88
CA PRO A 248 30.03 6.53 -6.23
C PRO A 248 28.86 5.80 -5.57
N LEU A 249 28.92 4.47 -5.54
CA LEU A 249 27.95 3.67 -4.81
C LEU A 249 28.24 3.70 -3.32
N ASP A 250 27.17 3.73 -2.53
CA ASP A 250 27.22 3.47 -1.09
C ASP A 250 26.93 2.00 -0.79
N GLY A 251 27.86 1.35 -0.11
CA GLY A 251 27.81 -0.09 0.15
C GLY A 251 27.92 -0.98 -1.10
N THR A 252 27.27 -2.15 -1.03
CA THR A 252 27.31 -3.19 -2.07
C THR A 252 25.94 -3.68 -2.48
N SER A 253 24.86 -3.25 -1.82
CA SER A 253 23.49 -3.60 -2.18
C SER A 253 22.91 -2.55 -3.13
N VAL A 254 22.25 -3.00 -4.19
CA VAL A 254 21.56 -2.10 -5.14
C VAL A 254 20.20 -2.64 -5.51
N LYS A 255 19.23 -1.74 -5.71
CA LYS A 255 17.97 -2.02 -6.40
C LYS A 255 18.15 -1.67 -7.87
N ILE A 256 17.67 -2.51 -8.77
CA ILE A 256 17.62 -2.23 -10.21
C ILE A 256 16.18 -2.33 -10.65
N THR A 257 15.72 -1.30 -11.34
CA THR A 257 14.39 -1.21 -11.93
C THR A 257 14.50 -0.98 -13.43
N VAL A 258 13.81 -1.80 -14.21
CA VAL A 258 13.63 -1.60 -15.65
C VAL A 258 12.15 -1.49 -15.94
N ARG A 259 11.71 -0.35 -16.46
CA ARG A 259 10.33 -0.08 -16.80
C ARG A 259 10.07 -0.20 -18.30
N VAL A 260 8.96 -0.80 -18.71
CA VAL A 260 8.41 -0.67 -20.08
C VAL A 260 6.89 -0.47 -19.97
N GLY A 261 6.39 0.70 -20.34
CA GLY A 261 4.98 1.05 -20.06
C GLY A 261 4.70 0.96 -18.57
N ASN A 262 3.56 0.39 -18.17
CA ASN A 262 3.18 0.34 -16.75
C ASN A 262 3.88 -0.78 -15.96
N GLN A 263 4.85 -1.46 -16.57
CA GLN A 263 5.53 -2.63 -15.98
C GLN A 263 6.90 -2.24 -15.47
N CYS A 264 7.12 -2.36 -14.16
CA CYS A 264 8.43 -2.20 -13.56
C CYS A 264 8.97 -3.55 -13.13
N SER A 265 9.96 -4.02 -13.88
CA SER A 265 10.75 -5.18 -13.51
C SER A 265 11.82 -4.76 -12.50
N GLN A 266 11.75 -5.26 -11.27
CA GLN A 266 12.61 -4.83 -10.17
C GLN A 266 13.30 -6.00 -9.47
N SER A 267 14.51 -5.76 -8.96
CA SER A 267 15.20 -6.68 -8.05
C SER A 267 16.26 -5.95 -7.23
N THR A 268 16.38 -6.35 -5.97
CA THR A 268 17.49 -5.96 -5.09
C THR A 268 18.55 -7.05 -5.07
N MET A 269 19.83 -6.67 -5.15
CA MET A 269 20.94 -7.63 -5.19
C MET A 269 22.19 -7.10 -4.50
N GLY A 270 22.96 -8.01 -3.91
CA GLY A 270 24.32 -7.72 -3.44
C GLY A 270 25.34 -7.82 -4.59
N LEU A 271 26.26 -6.87 -4.65
CA LEU A 271 27.37 -6.82 -5.60
C LEU A 271 28.69 -7.18 -4.92
N ARG A 272 29.55 -7.90 -5.63
CA ARG A 272 30.92 -8.19 -5.17
C ARG A 272 31.87 -7.08 -5.57
N ALA A 273 32.66 -6.60 -4.63
CA ALA A 273 33.71 -5.62 -4.88
C ALA A 273 34.91 -6.25 -5.62
N LYS A 274 35.29 -5.64 -6.74
CA LYS A 274 36.56 -5.86 -7.44
C LYS A 274 37.33 -4.54 -7.48
N LYS A 275 38.63 -4.62 -7.76
CA LYS A 275 39.57 -3.48 -7.78
C LYS A 275 39.04 -2.24 -8.54
N LYS A 276 38.28 -2.41 -9.62
CA LYS A 276 37.79 -1.31 -10.48
C LYS A 276 36.27 -1.28 -10.68
N ALA A 277 35.51 -2.20 -10.08
CA ALA A 277 34.08 -2.34 -10.34
C ALA A 277 33.37 -3.13 -9.23
N LEU A 278 32.06 -2.90 -9.11
CA LEU A 278 31.14 -3.79 -8.42
C LEU A 278 30.47 -4.69 -9.45
N VAL A 279 30.33 -5.98 -9.17
CA VAL A 279 29.83 -6.97 -10.15
C VAL A 279 28.84 -7.95 -9.56
N TYR A 280 27.96 -8.47 -10.42
CA TYR A 280 27.03 -9.56 -10.15
C TYR A 280 27.06 -10.58 -11.32
N PRO A 281 26.88 -11.89 -11.06
CA PRO A 281 27.21 -12.48 -9.77
C PRO A 281 28.68 -12.17 -9.47
#